data_AF-A0A381SU99-F1
#
_entry.id   AF-A0A381SU99-F1
#
_cell.length_a   1.000
_cell.length_b   1.000
_cell.length_c   1.000
_cell.angle_alpha   90.00
_cell.angle_beta   90.00
_cell.angle_gamma   90.00
#
_symmetry.space_group_name_H-M   'P 1'
#
loop_
_entity.id
_entity.type
_entity.pdbx_description
1 polymer ?
#
loop_
_entity_poly.entity_id
_entity_poly.type
_entity_poly.pdbx_seq_one_letter_code
_entity_poly.pdbx_strand_id
1 'polypeptide(L)'
;MKRTFKQIVENHIALKSFFILYKHYNNNKITLSELLVKKPYKLQKYLGFPCKTTLPLNKLLIGQQAGYPLKKWIELTNEYSRISTLVKKSPYVSYLRSDLNDESDDEDFKNTDYFIMGKTCLIYKGHFMGKTTESGIIDWMKEYKKMFFSMKTGKQYHSNEMQGIGHSKPGSWIWVKKIKQSNYYEIVDGHHRCAIHYVKGDSHINVKIADESYSYLQETILKSQQIHDFEYYQPLNKPEIESWKLIRNCDDRLTMMFKFLNESGIDGKSYIDLPCSYGYFLSSFKDKGFKVKGVDIDKSSVKIGKIINGLAADEILQCNIMDFLKKSDNQFHIVSCLSILHHFVMGYIDHSHITLIHLLDKITKKVLFLDTGQAHEKQYAGKLEDWTDEYIIDLIKDNTGFKDVIRLGSDSDNMGNQQQNNSRTLFACIK
;
A
#
# COMPACT_ATOMS: atom_id res chain seq x y z
N MET A 1 -34.29 22.05 0.53
CA MET A 1 -34.76 22.25 1.91
C MET A 1 -34.33 21.16 2.91
N LYS A 2 -34.54 19.84 2.64
CA LYS A 2 -34.14 18.78 3.59
C LYS A 2 -32.63 18.68 3.90
N ARG A 3 -31.75 18.99 2.94
CA ARG A 3 -30.28 19.06 3.16
C ARG A 3 -29.88 20.21 4.08
N THR A 4 -30.54 21.36 3.95
CA THR A 4 -30.28 22.57 4.74
C THR A 4 -30.70 22.39 6.20
N PHE A 5 -31.84 21.73 6.43
CA PHE A 5 -32.35 21.48 7.79
C PHE A 5 -31.50 20.45 8.55
N LYS A 6 -31.04 19.38 7.87
CA LYS A 6 -30.12 18.40 8.48
C LYS A 6 -28.80 19.05 8.90
N GLN A 7 -28.26 19.94 8.06
CA GLN A 7 -27.02 20.66 8.35
C GLN A 7 -27.20 21.67 9.49
N ILE A 8 -28.36 22.34 9.57
CA ILE A 8 -28.70 23.23 10.68
C ILE A 8 -28.86 22.43 11.99
N VAL A 9 -29.54 21.29 11.97
CA VAL A 9 -29.74 20.43 13.16
C VAL A 9 -28.42 19.80 13.61
N GLU A 10 -27.58 19.31 12.70
CA GLU A 10 -26.24 18.80 13.02
C GLU A 10 -25.34 19.90 13.60
N ASN A 11 -25.39 21.11 13.04
CA ASN A 11 -24.70 22.28 13.58
C ASN A 11 -25.22 22.66 14.97
N HIS A 12 -26.53 22.60 15.20
CA HIS A 12 -27.16 22.99 16.46
C HIS A 12 -26.89 21.98 17.59
N ILE A 13 -26.89 20.68 17.26
CA ILE A 13 -26.54 19.59 18.18
C ILE A 13 -25.06 19.69 18.54
N ALA A 14 -24.18 19.88 17.55
CA ALA A 14 -22.75 19.98 17.83
C ALA A 14 -22.39 21.30 18.56
N LEU A 15 -23.14 22.39 18.35
CA LEU A 15 -23.01 23.63 19.13
C LEU A 15 -23.44 23.40 20.58
N LYS A 16 -24.52 22.66 20.83
CA LYS A 16 -24.91 22.25 22.19
C LYS A 16 -23.84 21.38 22.85
N SER A 17 -23.30 20.39 22.14
CA SER A 17 -22.20 19.55 22.65
C SER A 17 -20.94 20.36 22.96
N PHE A 18 -20.63 21.35 22.11
CA PHE A 18 -19.52 22.29 22.34
C PHE A 18 -19.77 23.20 23.54
N PHE A 19 -20.98 23.73 23.71
CA PHE A 19 -21.37 24.51 24.88
C PHE A 19 -21.35 23.69 26.17
N ILE A 20 -21.76 22.42 26.12
CA ILE A 20 -21.70 21.50 27.27
C ILE A 20 -20.24 21.19 27.63
N LEU A 21 -19.38 20.92 26.64
CA LEU A 21 -17.93 20.75 26.85
C LEU A 21 -17.30 22.03 27.41
N TYR A 22 -17.56 23.20 26.80
CA TYR A 22 -17.06 24.49 27.26
C TYR A 22 -17.50 24.82 28.69
N LYS A 23 -18.78 24.56 29.02
CA LYS A 23 -19.33 24.78 30.38
C LYS A 23 -18.76 23.80 31.41
N HIS A 24 -18.49 22.55 31.01
CA HIS A 24 -17.82 21.56 31.86
C HIS A 24 -16.34 21.91 32.11
N TYR A 25 -15.65 22.51 31.13
CA TYR A 25 -14.25 22.92 31.25
C TYR A 25 -14.03 24.26 31.95
N ASN A 26 -15.00 25.19 31.88
CA ASN A 26 -14.95 26.46 32.63
C ASN A 26 -14.95 26.25 34.15
N ASN A 27 -15.57 25.16 34.63
CA ASN A 27 -15.50 24.75 36.04
C ASN A 27 -14.11 24.20 36.45
N ASN A 28 -13.26 23.82 35.48
CA ASN A 28 -11.93 23.24 35.70
C ASN A 28 -10.76 24.19 35.33
N LYS A 29 -11.03 25.49 35.10
CA LYS A 29 -10.04 26.52 34.71
C LYS A 29 -9.22 26.19 33.45
N ILE A 30 -9.71 25.34 32.54
CA ILE A 30 -9.03 25.05 31.27
C ILE A 30 -9.47 26.08 30.22
N THR A 31 -8.50 26.80 29.68
CA THR A 31 -8.68 27.86 28.69
C THR A 31 -9.03 27.31 27.30
N LEU A 32 -9.74 28.11 26.48
CA LEU A 32 -10.04 27.77 25.08
C LEU A 32 -8.76 27.48 24.28
N SER A 33 -7.65 28.14 24.63
CA SER A 33 -6.30 27.87 24.13
C SER A 33 -5.84 26.44 24.41
N GLU A 34 -6.04 25.92 25.62
CA GLU A 34 -5.64 24.53 25.99
C GLU A 34 -6.51 23.48 25.29
N LEU A 35 -7.78 23.81 24.99
CA LEU A 35 -8.69 22.95 24.24
C LEU A 35 -8.31 22.88 22.75
N LEU A 36 -7.86 24.01 22.19
CA LEU A 36 -7.28 24.09 20.85
C LEU A 36 -5.95 23.34 20.75
N VAL A 37 -5.17 23.24 21.83
CA VAL A 37 -3.90 22.48 21.85
C VAL A 37 -4.14 20.96 21.75
N LYS A 38 -5.19 20.41 22.38
CA LYS A 38 -5.42 18.95 22.41
C LYS A 38 -6.12 18.36 21.19
N LYS A 39 -7.00 19.11 20.50
CA LYS A 39 -7.69 18.66 19.26
C LYS A 39 -7.86 19.78 18.22
N PRO A 40 -6.78 20.46 17.80
CA PRO A 40 -6.84 21.69 17.01
C PRO A 40 -7.59 21.49 15.70
N TYR A 41 -7.30 20.41 14.98
CA TYR A 41 -7.84 20.20 13.64
C TYR A 41 -9.36 19.99 13.62
N LYS A 42 -9.89 19.07 14.44
CA LYS A 42 -11.34 18.77 14.44
C LYS A 42 -12.16 19.98 14.88
N LEU A 43 -11.64 20.74 15.85
CA LEU A 43 -12.31 21.93 16.35
C LEU A 43 -12.21 23.12 15.39
N GLN A 44 -11.03 23.39 14.81
CA GLN A 44 -10.87 24.44 13.79
C GLN A 44 -11.71 24.16 12.55
N LYS A 45 -11.74 22.90 12.08
CA LYS A 45 -12.62 22.48 10.98
C LYS A 45 -14.10 22.68 11.33
N TYR A 46 -14.50 22.29 12.54
CA TYR A 46 -15.87 22.46 13.03
C TYR A 46 -16.29 23.94 13.10
N LEU A 47 -15.35 24.82 13.47
CA LEU A 47 -15.54 26.28 13.53
C LEU A 47 -15.32 26.99 12.18
N GLY A 48 -15.06 26.24 11.10
CA GLY A 48 -14.84 26.81 9.76
C GLY A 48 -13.50 27.53 9.57
N PHE A 49 -12.57 27.44 10.53
CA PHE A 49 -11.26 28.05 10.39
C PHE A 49 -10.35 27.20 9.47
N PRO A 50 -9.64 27.82 8.52
CA PRO A 50 -8.65 27.11 7.73
C PRO A 50 -7.52 26.61 8.64
N CYS A 51 -7.36 25.29 8.74
CA CYS A 51 -6.26 24.70 9.50
C CYS A 51 -4.96 24.86 8.71
N LYS A 52 -4.22 25.91 9.03
CA LYS A 52 -2.87 26.17 8.50
C LYS A 52 -1.85 25.55 9.44
N THR A 53 -0.85 24.88 8.87
CA THR A 53 0.23 24.29 9.66
C THR A 53 1.52 24.20 8.84
N THR A 54 2.62 23.93 9.50
CA THR A 54 3.91 23.62 8.90
C THR A 54 4.09 22.11 8.95
N LEU A 55 4.34 21.47 7.80
CA LEU A 55 4.54 20.03 7.70
C LEU A 55 5.95 19.71 7.20
N PRO A 56 6.55 18.60 7.65
CA PRO A 56 7.80 18.11 7.08
C PRO A 56 7.56 17.57 5.67
N LEU A 57 8.38 17.99 4.70
CA LEU A 57 8.24 17.63 3.29
C LEU A 57 8.36 16.12 3.04
N ASN A 58 9.12 15.41 3.90
CA ASN A 58 9.26 13.96 3.85
C ASN A 58 8.01 13.18 4.32
N LYS A 59 6.95 13.87 4.76
CA LYS A 59 5.64 13.27 5.09
C LYS A 59 4.56 13.59 4.06
N LEU A 60 4.92 14.21 2.93
CA LEU A 60 4.00 14.50 1.84
C LEU A 60 4.05 13.41 0.76
N LEU A 61 2.89 12.86 0.42
CA LEU A 61 2.65 11.97 -0.70
C LEU A 61 2.04 12.76 -1.87
N ILE A 62 2.44 12.45 -3.10
CA ILE A 62 1.75 12.99 -4.27
C ILE A 62 0.36 12.35 -4.36
N GLY A 63 -0.65 13.20 -4.51
CA GLY A 63 -2.04 12.78 -4.53
C GLY A 63 -2.73 13.12 -5.84
N GLN A 64 -3.74 13.99 -5.74
CA GLN A 64 -4.55 14.47 -6.84
C GLN A 64 -3.73 14.87 -8.07
N GLN A 65 -4.26 14.56 -9.26
CA GLN A 65 -3.63 14.88 -10.54
C GLN A 65 -4.70 15.44 -11.49
N ALA A 66 -4.38 16.54 -12.19
CA ALA A 66 -5.26 17.14 -13.18
C ALA A 66 -6.70 17.44 -12.68
N GLY A 67 -6.83 17.78 -11.39
CA GLY A 67 -8.13 18.04 -10.73
C GLY A 67 -8.90 16.79 -10.30
N TYR A 68 -8.39 15.59 -10.54
CA TYR A 68 -8.99 14.34 -10.10
C TYR A 68 -8.38 13.87 -8.76
N PRO A 69 -9.21 13.53 -7.75
CA PRO A 69 -8.74 12.83 -6.56
C PRO A 69 -7.97 11.56 -6.95
N LEU A 70 -6.93 11.19 -6.18
CA LEU A 70 -6.02 10.08 -6.51
C LEU A 70 -6.78 8.80 -6.91
N LYS A 71 -7.79 8.40 -6.14
CA LYS A 71 -8.61 7.22 -6.45
C LYS A 71 -9.22 7.24 -7.84
N LYS A 72 -9.86 8.35 -8.20
CA LYS A 72 -10.48 8.52 -9.53
C LYS A 72 -9.41 8.55 -10.62
N TRP A 73 -8.25 9.14 -10.34
CA TRP A 73 -7.13 9.14 -11.27
C TRP A 73 -6.62 7.72 -11.56
N ILE A 74 -6.42 6.90 -10.51
CA ILE A 74 -6.01 5.50 -10.66
C ILE A 74 -7.04 4.68 -11.44
N GLU A 75 -8.33 4.85 -11.14
CA GLU A 75 -9.42 4.15 -11.83
C GLU A 75 -9.48 4.50 -13.33
N LEU A 76 -9.10 5.71 -13.71
CA LEU A 76 -9.08 6.17 -15.11
C LEU A 76 -7.81 5.74 -15.86
N THR A 77 -6.66 5.79 -15.20
CA THR A 77 -5.35 5.76 -15.87
C THR A 77 -4.54 4.49 -15.61
N ASN A 78 -4.88 3.73 -14.57
CA ASN A 78 -4.04 2.65 -14.03
C ASN A 78 -2.61 3.10 -13.63
N GLU A 79 -2.37 4.39 -13.32
CA GLU A 79 -1.06 4.91 -12.87
C GLU A 79 -0.74 4.50 -11.41
N TYR A 80 -0.60 3.20 -11.15
CA TYR A 80 -0.39 2.65 -9.81
C TYR A 80 0.89 3.14 -9.12
N SER A 81 1.91 3.53 -9.89
CA SER A 81 3.17 4.10 -9.37
C SER A 81 3.00 5.39 -8.56
N ARG A 82 1.84 6.05 -8.66
CA ARG A 82 1.52 7.23 -7.84
C ARG A 82 1.15 6.88 -6.40
N ILE A 83 0.66 5.67 -6.15
CA ILE A 83 0.20 5.24 -4.84
C ILE A 83 1.39 5.21 -3.87
N SER A 84 1.21 5.84 -2.70
CA SER A 84 2.24 5.90 -1.65
C SER A 84 3.54 6.62 -2.07
N THR A 85 3.55 7.36 -3.17
CA THR A 85 4.76 8.03 -3.67
C THR A 85 5.02 9.33 -2.91
N LEU A 86 6.14 9.36 -2.18
CA LEU A 86 6.61 10.56 -1.50
C LEU A 86 7.00 11.64 -2.51
N VAL A 87 6.81 12.91 -2.16
CA VAL A 87 7.26 14.06 -2.96
C VAL A 87 8.71 13.90 -3.41
N LYS A 88 9.59 13.43 -2.51
CA LYS A 88 11.02 13.23 -2.81
C LYS A 88 11.31 12.24 -3.95
N LYS A 89 10.40 11.29 -4.20
CA LYS A 89 10.50 10.27 -5.26
C LYS A 89 9.60 10.61 -6.46
N SER A 90 8.98 11.78 -6.47
CA SER A 90 7.97 12.13 -7.48
C SER A 90 8.62 12.58 -8.79
N PRO A 91 7.89 12.48 -9.92
CA PRO A 91 8.33 12.99 -11.21
C PRO A 91 8.71 14.48 -11.20
N TYR A 92 8.06 15.27 -10.33
CA TYR A 92 8.35 16.70 -10.15
C TYR A 92 9.76 16.93 -9.61
N VAL A 93 10.18 16.13 -8.63
CA VAL A 93 11.50 16.25 -8.01
C VAL A 93 12.59 15.67 -8.90
N SER A 94 12.34 14.53 -9.56
CA SER A 94 13.31 13.94 -10.48
C SER A 94 13.60 14.89 -11.64
N TYR A 95 12.57 15.53 -12.23
CA TYR A 95 12.76 16.52 -13.29
C TYR A 95 13.54 17.76 -12.84
N LEU A 96 13.22 18.33 -11.67
CA LEU A 96 13.95 19.50 -11.16
C LEU A 96 15.42 19.20 -10.84
N ARG A 97 15.76 17.94 -10.55
CA ARG A 97 17.13 17.48 -10.30
C ARG A 97 17.87 17.04 -11.55
N SER A 98 17.20 16.90 -12.69
CA SER A 98 17.89 16.53 -13.94
C SER A 98 18.80 17.65 -14.43
N ASP A 99 19.72 17.32 -15.34
CA ASP A 99 20.61 18.30 -15.97
C ASP A 99 19.97 18.99 -17.19
N LEU A 100 18.72 18.63 -17.52
CA LEU A 100 18.01 19.20 -18.67
C LEU A 100 17.86 20.72 -18.54
N ASN A 101 18.08 21.44 -19.63
CA ASN A 101 18.00 22.90 -19.68
C ASN A 101 17.39 23.35 -21.02
N ASP A 102 17.33 24.66 -21.25
CA ASP A 102 16.67 25.21 -22.44
C ASP A 102 17.35 24.80 -23.77
N GLU A 103 18.61 24.35 -23.73
CA GLU A 103 19.39 23.88 -24.87
C GLU A 103 19.30 22.36 -25.08
N SER A 104 18.69 21.61 -24.15
CA SER A 104 18.51 20.16 -24.28
C SER A 104 17.56 19.79 -25.42
N ASP A 105 17.78 18.61 -26.03
CA ASP A 105 16.90 18.08 -27.07
C ASP A 105 15.52 17.75 -26.49
N ASP A 106 14.47 18.00 -27.26
CA ASP A 106 13.10 17.66 -26.93
C ASP A 106 12.93 16.16 -26.64
N GLU A 107 13.68 15.27 -27.29
CA GLU A 107 13.66 13.83 -26.98
C GLU A 107 14.14 13.52 -25.55
N ASP A 108 15.09 14.29 -25.01
CA ASP A 108 15.55 14.11 -23.63
C ASP A 108 14.44 14.47 -22.64
N PHE A 109 13.63 15.50 -22.94
CA PHE A 109 12.46 15.84 -22.14
C PHE A 109 11.42 14.72 -22.17
N LYS A 110 11.16 14.14 -23.35
CA LYS A 110 10.16 13.08 -23.55
C LYS A 110 10.45 11.82 -22.75
N ASN A 111 11.73 11.54 -22.51
CA ASN A 111 12.18 10.39 -21.73
C ASN A 111 12.02 10.54 -20.21
N THR A 112 11.58 11.71 -19.72
CA THR A 112 11.39 11.93 -18.28
C THR A 112 10.02 11.43 -17.79
N ASP A 113 9.97 10.92 -16.56
CA ASP A 113 8.71 10.58 -15.88
C ASP A 113 7.73 11.76 -15.80
N TYR A 114 8.26 12.99 -15.73
CA TYR A 114 7.45 14.20 -15.66
C TYR A 114 6.74 14.49 -16.99
N PHE A 115 7.43 14.29 -18.11
CA PHE A 115 6.79 14.38 -19.44
C PHE A 115 5.76 13.26 -19.62
N ILE A 116 6.10 12.02 -19.26
CA ILE A 116 5.18 10.88 -19.32
C ILE A 116 3.90 11.18 -18.53
N MET A 117 4.02 11.71 -17.30
CA MET A 117 2.89 12.17 -16.50
C MET A 117 2.09 13.29 -17.20
N GLY A 118 2.78 14.26 -17.83
CA GLY A 118 2.15 15.32 -18.61
C GLY A 118 1.34 14.78 -19.79
N LYS A 119 1.88 13.81 -20.53
CA LYS A 119 1.21 13.12 -21.63
C LYS A 119 -0.02 12.34 -21.16
N THR A 120 0.06 11.67 -20.01
CA THR A 120 -1.12 11.05 -19.38
C THR A 120 -2.19 12.09 -19.07
N CYS A 121 -1.83 13.27 -18.56
CA CYS A 121 -2.80 14.36 -18.36
C CYS A 121 -3.43 14.83 -19.67
N LEU A 122 -2.65 14.93 -20.74
CA LEU A 122 -3.16 15.29 -22.05
C LEU A 122 -4.23 14.28 -22.53
N ILE A 123 -3.95 12.98 -22.41
CA ILE A 123 -4.88 11.92 -22.83
C ILE A 123 -6.20 11.96 -22.03
N TYR A 124 -6.13 12.07 -20.70
CA TYR A 124 -7.31 11.89 -19.84
C TYR A 124 -8.02 13.18 -19.42
N LYS A 125 -7.37 14.33 -19.59
CA LYS A 125 -7.92 15.65 -19.24
C LYS A 125 -8.01 16.59 -20.43
N GLY A 126 -7.31 16.30 -21.53
CA GLY A 126 -7.20 17.16 -22.70
C GLY A 126 -6.14 18.27 -22.54
N HIS A 127 -5.48 18.38 -21.38
CA HIS A 127 -4.41 19.34 -21.17
C HIS A 127 -3.50 18.99 -19.98
N PHE A 128 -2.29 19.55 -19.97
CA PHE A 128 -1.39 19.60 -18.82
C PHE A 128 -0.94 21.03 -18.61
N MET A 129 -1.30 21.66 -17.48
CA MET A 129 -0.95 23.07 -17.20
C MET A 129 -1.36 24.04 -18.31
N GLY A 130 -2.55 23.80 -18.88
CA GLY A 130 -3.12 24.58 -19.99
C GLY A 130 -2.60 24.19 -21.37
N LYS A 131 -1.59 23.32 -21.45
CA LYS A 131 -0.95 22.88 -22.70
C LYS A 131 -1.68 21.66 -23.28
N THR A 132 -1.98 21.70 -24.57
CA THR A 132 -2.77 20.70 -25.30
C THR A 132 -1.96 19.89 -26.31
N THR A 133 -0.64 20.09 -26.36
CA THR A 133 0.28 19.40 -27.25
C THR A 133 1.50 18.91 -26.48
N GLU A 134 2.23 17.94 -27.04
CA GLU A 134 3.49 17.47 -26.47
C GLU A 134 4.55 18.58 -26.44
N SER A 135 4.68 19.36 -27.52
CA SER A 135 5.57 20.53 -27.55
C SER A 135 5.24 21.53 -26.43
N GLY A 136 3.96 21.80 -26.19
CA GLY A 136 3.53 22.68 -25.11
C GLY A 136 3.89 22.13 -23.73
N ILE A 137 3.91 20.80 -23.53
CA ILE A 137 4.39 20.20 -22.28
C ILE A 137 5.87 20.51 -22.08
N ILE A 138 6.69 20.42 -23.13
CA ILE A 138 8.13 20.73 -23.08
C ILE A 138 8.34 22.22 -22.79
N ASP A 139 7.57 23.11 -23.43
CA ASP A 139 7.61 24.55 -23.12
C ASP A 139 7.32 24.80 -21.64
N TRP A 140 6.30 24.13 -21.09
CA TRP A 140 5.99 24.21 -19.67
C TRP A 140 7.10 23.63 -18.77
N MET A 141 7.76 22.55 -19.17
CA MET A 141 8.90 21.99 -18.44
C MET A 141 10.02 23.04 -18.31
N LYS A 142 10.39 23.68 -19.43
CA LYS A 142 11.37 24.77 -19.46
C LYS A 142 10.96 25.92 -18.54
N GLU A 143 9.71 26.38 -18.61
CA GLU A 143 9.16 27.40 -17.71
C GLU A 143 9.18 26.98 -16.23
N TYR A 144 8.88 25.72 -15.93
CA TYR A 144 8.92 25.19 -14.56
C TYR A 144 10.35 25.23 -13.99
N LYS A 145 11.36 24.95 -14.81
CA LYS A 145 12.77 25.02 -14.42
C LYS A 145 13.21 26.47 -14.16
N LYS A 146 12.78 27.42 -15.01
CA LYS A 146 13.00 28.86 -14.77
C LYS A 146 12.36 29.33 -13.46
N MET A 147 11.14 28.87 -13.18
CA MET A 147 10.47 29.14 -11.90
C MET A 147 11.28 28.62 -10.71
N PHE A 148 11.81 27.40 -10.79
CA PHE A 148 12.68 26.83 -9.77
C PHE A 148 13.93 27.69 -9.53
N PHE A 149 14.67 28.06 -10.57
CA PHE A 149 15.88 28.88 -10.42
C PHE A 149 15.61 30.28 -9.88
N SER A 150 14.50 30.91 -10.29
CA SER A 150 14.06 32.19 -9.73
C SER A 150 13.78 32.08 -8.23
N MET A 151 12.99 31.07 -7.83
CA MET A 151 12.70 30.81 -6.41
C MET A 151 13.93 30.39 -5.60
N LYS A 152 14.90 29.70 -6.20
CA LYS A 152 16.17 29.32 -5.56
C LYS A 152 17.04 30.54 -5.28
N THR A 153 17.04 31.52 -6.18
CA THR A 153 17.81 32.77 -6.05
C THR A 153 17.08 33.88 -5.28
N GLY A 154 15.89 33.58 -4.73
CA GLY A 154 15.08 34.56 -3.99
C GLY A 154 14.43 35.62 -4.87
N LYS A 155 14.46 35.46 -6.19
CA LYS A 155 13.82 36.37 -7.14
C LYS A 155 12.33 36.05 -7.26
N GLN A 156 11.53 37.08 -7.50
CA GLN A 156 10.12 36.89 -7.82
C GLN A 156 10.01 36.38 -9.25
N TYR A 157 9.29 35.28 -9.45
CA TYR A 157 8.97 34.77 -10.78
C TYR A 157 7.60 35.26 -11.21
N HIS A 158 7.54 35.92 -12.38
CA HIS A 158 6.31 36.31 -13.04
C HIS A 158 6.31 35.77 -14.45
N SER A 159 5.26 35.04 -14.82
CA SER A 159 5.03 34.57 -16.18
C SER A 159 3.53 34.58 -16.45
N ASN A 160 3.13 35.00 -17.66
CA ASN A 160 1.73 34.97 -18.10
C ASN A 160 1.20 33.53 -18.14
N GLU A 161 2.09 32.55 -18.35
CA GLU A 161 1.77 31.11 -18.30
C GLU A 161 1.13 30.70 -16.97
N MET A 162 1.56 31.31 -15.86
CA MET A 162 1.10 30.99 -14.50
C MET A 162 -0.32 31.48 -14.20
N GLN A 163 -0.94 32.25 -15.10
CA GLN A 163 -2.32 32.71 -14.97
C GLN A 163 -3.32 31.82 -15.72
N GLY A 164 -2.82 30.81 -16.46
CA GLY A 164 -3.62 29.93 -17.30
C GLY A 164 -4.33 28.80 -16.56
N ILE A 165 -5.05 27.98 -17.34
CA ILE A 165 -5.76 26.79 -16.85
C ILE A 165 -4.77 25.80 -16.21
N GLY A 166 -5.12 25.25 -15.05
CA GLY A 166 -4.31 24.25 -14.35
C GLY A 166 -3.29 24.82 -13.37
N HIS A 167 -3.12 26.15 -13.32
CA HIS A 167 -2.23 26.82 -12.37
C HIS A 167 -2.98 27.30 -11.13
N SER A 168 -2.33 27.20 -9.97
CA SER A 168 -2.80 27.85 -8.76
C SER A 168 -2.50 29.36 -8.85
N LYS A 169 -3.43 30.21 -8.42
CA LYS A 169 -3.22 31.67 -8.41
C LYS A 169 -1.99 32.05 -7.57
N PRO A 170 -1.23 33.12 -7.92
CA PRO A 170 -0.15 33.62 -7.09
C PRO A 170 -0.59 33.84 -5.63
N GLY A 171 0.26 33.44 -4.68
CA GLY A 171 -0.04 33.53 -3.24
C GLY A 171 -1.03 32.47 -2.72
N SER A 172 -1.52 31.55 -3.56
CA SER A 172 -2.34 30.44 -3.10
C SER A 172 -1.58 29.57 -2.10
N TRP A 173 -2.30 29.04 -1.12
CA TRP A 173 -1.74 28.03 -0.21
C TRP A 173 -1.54 26.70 -0.93
N ILE A 174 -0.61 25.89 -0.43
CA ILE A 174 -0.52 24.47 -0.80
C ILE A 174 -1.59 23.73 0.00
N TRP A 175 -2.38 22.89 -0.66
CA TRP A 175 -3.47 22.17 -0.03
C TRP A 175 -3.13 20.69 0.10
N VAL A 176 -3.38 20.16 1.29
CA VAL A 176 -3.17 18.74 1.59
C VAL A 176 -4.39 18.14 2.27
N LYS A 177 -4.54 16.83 2.18
CA LYS A 177 -5.41 16.04 3.04
C LYS A 177 -4.57 15.31 4.07
N LYS A 178 -5.04 15.28 5.32
CA LYS A 178 -4.46 14.40 6.33
C LYS A 178 -4.90 12.97 6.06
N ILE A 179 -3.95 12.03 6.09
CA ILE A 179 -4.25 10.62 5.96
C ILE A 179 -4.64 10.07 7.34
N LYS A 180 -5.79 9.39 7.42
CA LYS A 180 -6.28 8.80 8.66
C LYS A 180 -5.32 7.71 9.15
N GLN A 181 -5.18 7.58 10.47
CA GLN A 181 -4.30 6.59 11.10
C GLN A 181 -2.89 6.58 10.52
N SER A 182 -2.37 7.77 10.26
CA SER A 182 -1.06 7.99 9.66
C SER A 182 -0.54 9.38 10.02
N ASN A 183 0.77 9.53 9.97
CA ASN A 183 1.46 10.82 10.09
C ASN A 183 1.75 11.46 8.71
N TYR A 184 1.25 10.87 7.63
CA TYR A 184 1.44 11.34 6.25
C TYR A 184 0.25 12.15 5.74
N TYR A 185 0.50 12.89 4.67
CA TYR A 185 -0.47 13.78 4.05
C TYR A 185 -0.44 13.61 2.54
N GLU A 186 -1.61 13.69 1.91
CA GLU A 186 -1.77 13.62 0.45
C GLU A 186 -1.90 15.03 -0.13
N ILE A 187 -1.07 15.37 -1.12
CA ILE A 187 -1.16 16.68 -1.78
C ILE A 187 -2.41 16.74 -2.68
N VAL A 188 -3.22 17.77 -2.46
CA VAL A 188 -4.40 18.11 -3.28
C VAL A 188 -4.03 19.12 -4.36
N ASP A 189 -3.27 20.14 -3.98
CA ASP A 189 -2.81 21.23 -4.85
C ASP A 189 -1.44 21.72 -4.37
N GLY A 190 -0.56 22.04 -5.32
CA GLY A 190 0.77 22.58 -5.05
C GLY A 190 1.93 21.60 -5.18
N HIS A 191 1.79 20.51 -5.95
CA HIS A 191 2.87 19.53 -6.19
C HIS A 191 4.17 20.16 -6.67
N HIS A 192 4.11 21.07 -7.66
CA HIS A 192 5.28 21.83 -8.15
C HIS A 192 5.96 22.65 -7.06
N ARG A 193 5.17 23.33 -6.21
CA ARG A 193 5.70 24.14 -5.11
C ARG A 193 6.36 23.26 -4.06
N CYS A 194 5.74 22.14 -3.67
CA CYS A 194 6.33 21.16 -2.77
C CYS A 194 7.67 20.62 -3.31
N ALA A 195 7.73 20.30 -4.61
CA ALA A 195 8.94 19.80 -5.25
C ALA A 195 10.06 20.85 -5.28
N ILE A 196 9.74 22.12 -5.60
CA ILE A 196 10.71 23.22 -5.54
C ILE A 196 11.29 23.36 -4.13
N HIS A 197 10.45 23.45 -3.11
CA HIS A 197 10.90 23.56 -1.72
C HIS A 197 11.79 22.37 -1.32
N TYR A 198 11.42 21.16 -1.71
CA TYR A 198 12.22 19.97 -1.46
C TYR A 198 13.60 20.02 -2.15
N VAL A 199 13.66 20.40 -3.43
CA VAL A 199 14.94 20.48 -4.19
C VAL A 199 15.82 21.64 -3.71
N LYS A 200 15.21 22.72 -3.21
CA LYS A 200 15.93 23.82 -2.55
C LYS A 200 16.61 23.41 -1.23
N GLY A 201 16.25 22.27 -0.66
CA GLY A 201 16.78 21.79 0.62
C GLY A 201 15.93 22.20 1.82
N ASP A 202 14.73 22.75 1.62
CA ASP A 202 13.82 23.01 2.72
C ASP A 202 13.38 21.68 3.35
N SER A 203 13.29 21.64 4.67
CA SER A 203 12.82 20.45 5.40
C SER A 203 11.31 20.48 5.66
N HIS A 204 10.72 21.67 5.67
CA HIS A 204 9.34 21.92 6.04
C HIS A 204 8.66 22.89 5.08
N ILE A 205 7.33 22.83 5.04
CA ILE A 205 6.52 23.70 4.19
C ILE A 205 5.21 24.07 4.85
N ASN A 206 4.77 25.31 4.62
CA ASN A 206 3.50 25.80 5.13
C ASN A 206 2.36 25.37 4.20
N VAL A 207 1.33 24.74 4.78
CA VAL A 207 0.20 24.17 4.04
C VAL A 207 -1.12 24.53 4.70
N LYS A 208 -2.20 24.34 3.94
CA LYS A 208 -3.58 24.29 4.42
C LYS A 208 -4.08 22.85 4.38
N ILE A 209 -4.55 22.34 5.51
CA ILE A 209 -5.22 21.04 5.58
C ILE A 209 -6.67 21.23 5.15
N ALA A 210 -7.04 20.65 4.01
CA ALA A 210 -8.37 20.75 3.42
C ALA A 210 -9.35 19.74 4.02
N ASP A 211 -8.90 18.49 4.23
CA ASP A 211 -9.74 17.42 4.76
C ASP A 211 -8.89 16.29 5.41
N GLU A 212 -9.57 15.28 5.97
CA GLU A 212 -8.97 14.05 6.49
C GLU A 212 -9.69 12.82 5.91
N SER A 213 -8.95 11.92 5.24
CA SER A 213 -9.49 10.72 4.58
C SER A 213 -8.53 9.54 4.67
N TYR A 214 -9.01 8.33 4.39
CA TYR A 214 -8.11 7.21 4.12
C TYR A 214 -7.44 7.40 2.76
N SER A 215 -6.21 6.91 2.60
CA SER A 215 -5.55 6.85 1.29
C SER A 215 -6.15 5.74 0.42
N TYR A 216 -5.83 5.74 -0.88
CA TYR A 216 -6.24 4.65 -1.78
C TYR A 216 -5.77 3.27 -1.31
N LEU A 217 -4.53 3.19 -0.82
CA LEU A 217 -3.96 1.96 -0.28
C LEU A 217 -4.75 1.50 0.97
N GLN A 218 -4.94 2.40 1.93
CA GLN A 218 -5.68 2.08 3.15
C GLN A 218 -7.12 1.63 2.85
N GLU A 219 -7.83 2.31 1.94
CA GLU A 219 -9.16 1.88 1.50
C GLU A 219 -9.17 0.51 0.83
N THR A 220 -8.07 0.13 0.17
CA THR A 220 -7.96 -1.17 -0.49
C THR A 220 -7.66 -2.27 0.53
N ILE A 221 -6.74 -2.00 1.46
CA ILE A 221 -6.40 -2.89 2.58
C ILE A 221 -7.64 -3.15 3.43
N LEU A 222 -8.34 -2.12 3.91
CA LEU A 222 -9.53 -2.24 4.78
C LEU A 222 -10.73 -2.99 4.17
N LYS A 223 -10.67 -3.35 2.88
CA LYS A 223 -11.67 -4.19 2.20
C LYS A 223 -11.27 -5.66 2.13
N SER A 224 -10.07 -6.01 2.57
CA SER A 224 -9.61 -7.39 2.63
C SER A 224 -10.32 -8.14 3.75
N GLN A 225 -10.65 -9.40 3.48
CA GLN A 225 -11.26 -10.29 4.45
C GLN A 225 -10.28 -10.72 5.56
N GLN A 226 -8.99 -10.46 5.37
CA GLN A 226 -7.91 -10.86 6.29
C GLN A 226 -7.61 -9.79 7.37
N ILE A 227 -8.50 -8.80 7.54
CA ILE A 227 -8.23 -7.65 8.41
C ILE A 227 -9.23 -7.55 9.55
N HIS A 228 -8.68 -7.33 10.74
CA HIS A 228 -9.38 -6.85 11.92
C HIS A 228 -8.74 -5.50 12.31
N ASP A 229 -9.57 -4.46 12.50
CA ASP A 229 -9.12 -3.09 12.83
C ASP A 229 -8.09 -2.49 11.84
N PHE A 230 -6.99 -1.91 12.36
CA PHE A 230 -5.89 -1.30 11.58
C PHE A 230 -4.67 -2.23 11.57
N GLU A 231 -4.93 -3.48 11.24
CA GLU A 231 -3.91 -4.53 11.06
C GLU A 231 -3.83 -4.91 9.57
N TYR A 232 -2.69 -5.41 9.11
CA TYR A 232 -2.54 -5.90 7.74
C TYR A 232 -1.71 -7.18 7.71
N TYR A 233 -2.04 -8.07 6.76
CA TYR A 233 -1.61 -9.47 6.86
C TYR A 233 -0.13 -9.67 6.53
N GLN A 234 0.32 -9.25 5.34
CA GLN A 234 1.71 -9.42 4.86
C GLN A 234 2.44 -8.07 4.69
N PRO A 235 3.78 -8.05 4.68
CA PRO A 235 4.56 -6.81 4.51
C PRO A 235 4.23 -6.07 3.21
N LEU A 236 4.10 -4.74 3.30
CA LEU A 236 3.89 -3.85 2.15
C LEU A 236 4.87 -2.66 2.12
N ASN A 237 5.52 -2.34 3.24
CA ASN A 237 6.51 -1.27 3.41
C ASN A 237 6.06 0.09 2.83
N LYS A 238 4.84 0.54 3.18
CA LYS A 238 4.26 1.81 2.68
C LYS A 238 4.12 2.87 3.78
N PRO A 239 4.47 4.15 3.49
CA PRO A 239 4.46 5.22 4.47
C PRO A 239 3.12 5.41 5.21
N GLU A 240 2.01 5.40 4.49
CA GLU A 240 0.69 5.68 5.06
C GLU A 240 0.15 4.60 6.02
N ILE A 241 0.77 3.42 6.07
CA ILE A 241 0.39 2.31 6.97
C ILE A 241 1.54 1.93 7.91
N GLU A 242 2.61 2.73 7.99
CA GLU A 242 3.78 2.46 8.83
C GLU A 242 3.43 2.28 10.33
N SER A 243 2.35 2.92 10.78
CA SER A 243 1.85 2.79 12.16
C SER A 243 0.83 1.69 12.36
N TRP A 244 0.47 0.95 11.31
CA TRP A 244 -0.47 -0.17 11.40
C TRP A 244 0.27 -1.41 11.88
N LYS A 245 -0.44 -2.33 12.53
CA LYS A 245 0.19 -3.54 13.03
C LYS A 245 0.27 -4.59 11.92
N LEU A 246 1.46 -5.13 11.70
CA LEU A 246 1.70 -6.26 10.83
C LEU A 246 1.34 -7.56 11.55
N ILE A 247 0.59 -8.45 10.88
CA ILE A 247 0.19 -9.76 11.44
C ILE A 247 1.23 -10.84 11.16
N ARG A 248 1.79 -10.86 9.95
CA ARG A 248 2.79 -11.84 9.51
C ARG A 248 4.04 -11.14 9.02
N ASN A 249 5.18 -11.45 9.63
CA ASN A 249 6.49 -10.90 9.27
C ASN A 249 6.97 -11.42 7.91
N CYS A 250 6.74 -12.71 7.62
CA CYS A 250 7.09 -13.41 6.37
C CYS A 250 8.59 -13.51 6.02
N ASP A 251 9.43 -12.55 6.44
CA ASP A 251 10.86 -12.49 6.11
C ASP A 251 11.64 -13.70 6.63
N ASP A 252 11.27 -14.20 7.80
CA ASP A 252 11.84 -15.39 8.42
C ASP A 252 11.59 -16.65 7.60
N ARG A 253 10.33 -16.90 7.20
CA ARG A 253 9.93 -18.02 6.36
C ARG A 253 10.58 -17.93 5.00
N LEU A 254 10.58 -16.74 4.40
CA LEU A 254 11.25 -16.51 3.12
C LEU A 254 12.77 -16.83 3.22
N THR A 255 13.42 -16.40 4.30
CA THR A 255 14.83 -16.69 4.56
C THR A 255 15.07 -18.19 4.71
N MET A 256 14.23 -18.89 5.48
CA MET A 256 14.30 -20.34 5.63
C MET A 256 14.12 -21.07 4.29
N MET A 257 13.13 -20.67 3.48
CA MET A 257 12.89 -21.25 2.16
C MET A 257 14.11 -21.08 1.25
N PHE A 258 14.66 -19.88 1.10
CA PHE A 258 15.82 -19.66 0.23
C PHE A 258 17.09 -20.32 0.75
N LYS A 259 17.32 -20.32 2.06
CA LYS A 259 18.43 -21.05 2.67
C LYS A 259 18.35 -22.53 2.31
N PHE A 260 17.19 -23.15 2.52
CA PHE A 260 16.97 -24.55 2.21
C PHE A 260 17.18 -24.88 0.72
N LEU A 261 16.65 -24.06 -0.19
CA LEU A 261 16.83 -24.28 -1.63
C LEU A 261 18.30 -24.23 -2.05
N ASN A 262 19.05 -23.25 -1.51
CA ASN A 262 20.47 -23.08 -1.79
C ASN A 262 21.30 -24.26 -1.25
N GLU A 263 21.10 -24.64 0.01
CA GLU A 263 21.84 -25.73 0.66
C GLU A 263 21.51 -27.09 0.03
N SER A 264 20.27 -27.31 -0.41
CA SER A 264 19.85 -28.55 -1.06
C SER A 264 20.22 -28.64 -2.54
N GLY A 265 20.77 -27.57 -3.13
CA GLY A 265 21.04 -27.49 -4.57
C GLY A 265 19.78 -27.61 -5.44
N ILE A 266 18.60 -27.31 -4.88
CA ILE A 266 17.33 -27.42 -5.60
C ILE A 266 17.15 -26.15 -6.42
N ASP A 267 17.45 -26.25 -7.71
CA ASP A 267 17.10 -25.21 -8.67
C ASP A 267 15.60 -25.28 -9.04
N GLY A 268 14.99 -24.12 -9.25
CA GLY A 268 13.61 -23.98 -9.63
C GLY A 268 13.42 -22.85 -10.63
N LYS A 269 12.67 -23.13 -11.69
CA LYS A 269 12.31 -22.11 -12.70
C LYS A 269 10.91 -21.54 -12.49
N SER A 270 10.10 -22.20 -11.67
CA SER A 270 8.71 -21.82 -11.44
C SER A 270 8.28 -22.00 -9.99
N TYR A 271 7.55 -21.01 -9.48
CA TYR A 271 7.05 -20.93 -8.12
C TYR A 271 5.55 -20.63 -8.11
N ILE A 272 4.80 -21.30 -7.23
CA ILE A 272 3.38 -21.00 -7.00
C ILE A 272 3.07 -20.90 -5.50
N ASP A 273 2.24 -19.91 -5.12
CA ASP A 273 1.83 -19.67 -3.73
C ASP A 273 0.29 -19.74 -3.58
N LEU A 274 -0.19 -20.57 -2.63
CA LEU A 274 -1.60 -21.00 -2.52
C LEU A 274 -2.07 -21.12 -1.05
N PRO A 275 -2.90 -20.21 -0.50
CA PRO A 275 -3.27 -18.91 -1.05
C PRO A 275 -2.16 -17.87 -0.88
N CYS A 276 -2.04 -16.93 -1.82
CA CYS A 276 -0.92 -15.99 -1.86
C CYS A 276 -1.13 -14.66 -1.11
N SER A 277 -2.34 -14.35 -0.64
CA SER A 277 -2.69 -13.09 0.01
C SER A 277 -2.21 -11.87 -0.79
N TYR A 278 -1.37 -11.00 -0.21
CA TYR A 278 -0.85 -9.80 -0.86
C TYR A 278 0.27 -10.12 -1.86
N GLY A 279 0.68 -11.38 -1.99
CA GLY A 279 1.68 -11.82 -2.95
C GLY A 279 3.12 -11.49 -2.53
N TYR A 280 3.39 -11.37 -1.23
CA TYR A 280 4.72 -11.06 -0.70
C TYR A 280 5.79 -12.06 -1.18
N PHE A 281 5.52 -13.35 -0.98
CA PHE A 281 6.43 -14.42 -1.41
C PHE A 281 6.57 -14.45 -2.94
N LEU A 282 5.48 -14.22 -3.69
CA LEU A 282 5.53 -14.14 -5.15
C LEU A 282 6.48 -13.04 -5.63
N SER A 283 6.36 -11.82 -5.09
CA SER A 283 7.27 -10.74 -5.45
C SER A 283 8.73 -11.08 -5.11
N SER A 284 8.95 -11.70 -3.94
CA SER A 284 10.28 -12.09 -3.49
C SER A 284 10.94 -13.15 -4.37
N PHE A 285 10.18 -14.17 -4.81
CA PHE A 285 10.67 -15.18 -5.76
C PHE A 285 10.86 -14.59 -7.16
N LYS A 286 9.97 -13.68 -7.60
CA LYS A 286 10.10 -12.98 -8.89
C LYS A 286 11.38 -12.16 -8.95
N ASP A 287 11.73 -11.46 -7.87
CA ASP A 287 12.99 -10.70 -7.75
C ASP A 287 14.25 -11.58 -7.82
N LYS A 288 14.10 -12.89 -7.57
CA LYS A 288 15.14 -13.92 -7.77
C LYS A 288 15.10 -14.56 -9.17
N GLY A 289 14.26 -14.07 -10.08
CA GLY A 289 14.18 -14.53 -11.47
C GLY A 289 13.23 -15.71 -11.70
N PHE A 290 12.41 -16.10 -10.73
CA PHE A 290 11.45 -17.20 -10.89
C PHE A 290 10.25 -16.76 -11.73
N LYS A 291 9.70 -17.68 -12.53
CA LYS A 291 8.35 -17.52 -13.08
C LYS A 291 7.32 -17.82 -11.99
N VAL A 292 6.59 -16.80 -11.56
CA VAL A 292 5.68 -16.92 -10.41
C VAL A 292 4.22 -17.05 -10.81
N LYS A 293 3.43 -17.72 -9.97
CA LYS A 293 1.97 -17.78 -10.05
C LYS A 293 1.36 -17.71 -8.66
N GLY A 294 0.29 -16.95 -8.49
CA GLY A 294 -0.43 -16.82 -7.23
C GLY A 294 -1.92 -17.07 -7.40
N VAL A 295 -2.55 -17.61 -6.38
CA VAL A 295 -4.01 -17.70 -6.29
C VAL A 295 -4.46 -17.19 -4.92
N ASP A 296 -5.47 -16.34 -4.90
CA ASP A 296 -6.19 -16.00 -3.67
C ASP A 296 -7.67 -15.76 -3.99
N ILE A 297 -8.56 -16.02 -3.04
CA ILE A 297 -10.00 -15.80 -3.23
C ILE A 297 -10.37 -14.33 -2.98
N ASP A 298 -9.64 -13.64 -2.10
CA ASP A 298 -9.92 -12.26 -1.71
C ASP A 298 -9.51 -11.28 -2.81
N LYS A 299 -10.52 -10.62 -3.38
CA LYS A 299 -10.34 -9.61 -4.42
C LYS A 299 -9.41 -8.48 -3.98
N SER A 300 -9.48 -8.09 -2.71
CA SER A 300 -8.68 -6.98 -2.18
C SER A 300 -7.21 -7.38 -2.06
N SER A 301 -6.91 -8.56 -1.52
CA SER A 301 -5.56 -9.13 -1.50
C SER A 301 -4.93 -9.26 -2.89
N VAL A 302 -5.66 -9.82 -3.86
CA VAL A 302 -5.19 -9.92 -5.25
C VAL A 302 -4.92 -8.53 -5.84
N LYS A 303 -5.78 -7.56 -5.55
CA LYS A 303 -5.60 -6.19 -6.00
C LYS A 303 -4.35 -5.54 -5.37
N ILE A 304 -4.07 -5.80 -4.09
CA ILE A 304 -2.84 -5.35 -3.43
C ILE A 304 -1.63 -5.99 -4.10
N GLY A 305 -1.64 -7.30 -4.37
CA GLY A 305 -0.53 -7.97 -5.06
C GLY A 305 -0.20 -7.36 -6.42
N LYS A 306 -1.23 -7.02 -7.22
CA LYS A 306 -1.04 -6.36 -8.52
C LYS A 306 -0.50 -4.94 -8.40
N ILE A 307 -1.12 -4.15 -7.53
CA ILE A 307 -0.89 -2.70 -7.46
C ILE A 307 0.37 -2.36 -6.67
N ILE A 308 0.62 -3.08 -5.59
CA ILE A 308 1.63 -2.74 -4.59
C ILE A 308 2.89 -3.58 -4.76
N ASN A 309 2.73 -4.89 -5.00
CA ASN A 309 3.83 -5.82 -5.19
C ASN A 309 4.17 -6.03 -6.68
N GLY A 310 3.57 -5.25 -7.58
CA GLY A 310 3.95 -5.20 -8.99
C GLY A 310 3.73 -6.51 -9.76
N LEU A 311 2.79 -7.34 -9.30
CA LEU A 311 2.46 -8.60 -9.97
C LEU A 311 1.58 -8.34 -11.19
N ALA A 312 1.93 -8.96 -12.31
CA ALA A 312 1.16 -8.90 -13.54
C ALA A 312 -0.19 -9.62 -13.39
N ALA A 313 -1.13 -9.31 -14.28
CA ALA A 313 -2.48 -9.85 -14.20
C ALA A 313 -2.53 -11.39 -14.33
N ASP A 314 -1.60 -11.97 -15.07
CA ASP A 314 -1.42 -13.41 -15.26
C ASP A 314 -0.54 -14.05 -14.17
N GLU A 315 0.23 -13.28 -13.41
CA GLU A 315 1.02 -13.78 -12.28
C GLU A 315 0.18 -14.00 -11.02
N ILE A 316 -0.94 -13.29 -10.84
CA ILE A 316 -1.82 -13.46 -9.67
C ILE A 316 -3.31 -13.50 -10.05
N LEU A 317 -3.96 -14.60 -9.67
CA LEU A 317 -5.35 -14.89 -10.02
C LEU A 317 -6.27 -14.76 -8.82
N GLN A 318 -7.46 -14.20 -9.06
CA GLN A 318 -8.55 -14.28 -8.10
C GLN A 318 -9.37 -15.54 -8.36
N CYS A 319 -9.15 -16.59 -7.58
CA CYS A 319 -9.96 -17.80 -7.62
C CYS A 319 -9.86 -18.62 -6.33
N ASN A 320 -10.79 -19.55 -6.14
CA ASN A 320 -10.69 -20.53 -5.08
C ASN A 320 -9.52 -21.51 -5.37
N ILE A 321 -8.66 -21.75 -4.37
CA ILE A 321 -7.48 -22.62 -4.55
C ILE A 321 -7.85 -24.05 -4.93
N MET A 322 -8.96 -24.59 -4.42
CA MET A 322 -9.40 -25.96 -4.72
C MET A 322 -9.91 -26.08 -6.15
N ASP A 323 -10.62 -25.07 -6.65
CA ASP A 323 -11.05 -25.02 -8.05
C ASP A 323 -9.86 -24.91 -9.00
N PHE A 324 -8.86 -24.10 -8.63
CA PHE A 324 -7.61 -23.98 -9.39
C PHE A 324 -6.87 -25.32 -9.42
N LEU A 325 -6.64 -25.92 -8.26
CA LEU A 325 -5.90 -27.18 -8.11
C LEU A 325 -6.55 -28.34 -8.87
N LYS A 326 -7.88 -28.49 -8.78
CA LYS A 326 -8.64 -29.54 -9.50
C LYS A 326 -8.53 -29.42 -11.01
N LYS A 327 -8.42 -28.19 -11.54
CA LYS A 327 -8.35 -27.90 -12.98
C LYS A 327 -6.92 -27.80 -13.50
N SER A 328 -5.92 -27.75 -12.63
CA SER A 328 -4.52 -27.61 -13.03
C SER A 328 -3.91 -28.96 -13.36
N ASP A 329 -3.35 -29.05 -14.56
CA ASP A 329 -2.43 -30.11 -14.96
C ASP A 329 -0.97 -29.63 -15.01
N ASN A 330 -0.75 -28.34 -14.73
CA ASN A 330 0.59 -27.77 -14.64
C ASN A 330 1.26 -28.17 -13.33
N GLN A 331 2.55 -28.50 -13.41
CA GLN A 331 3.42 -28.67 -12.25
C GLN A 331 4.38 -27.49 -12.08
N PHE A 332 4.71 -27.19 -10.84
CA PHE A 332 5.62 -26.13 -10.43
C PHE A 332 6.83 -26.73 -9.72
N HIS A 333 8.02 -26.17 -9.94
CA HIS A 333 9.22 -26.65 -9.24
C HIS A 333 9.05 -26.47 -7.74
N ILE A 334 8.57 -25.29 -7.35
CA ILE A 334 8.38 -24.92 -5.95
C ILE A 334 6.92 -24.53 -5.76
N VAL A 335 6.28 -25.10 -4.75
CA VAL A 335 4.93 -24.77 -4.31
C VAL A 335 5.02 -24.29 -2.87
N SER A 336 4.27 -23.26 -2.49
CA SER A 336 4.01 -22.95 -1.08
C SER A 336 2.52 -22.97 -0.78
N CYS A 337 2.19 -23.54 0.37
CA CYS A 337 0.85 -23.54 0.94
C CYS A 337 0.95 -23.21 2.42
N LEU A 338 0.90 -21.91 2.73
CA LEU A 338 1.21 -21.39 4.05
C LEU A 338 -0.07 -20.97 4.76
N SER A 339 -0.20 -21.38 6.02
CA SER A 339 -1.20 -20.88 6.96
C SER A 339 -2.64 -21.04 6.48
N ILE A 340 -2.95 -22.15 5.78
CA ILE A 340 -4.31 -22.42 5.30
C ILE A 340 -4.83 -23.82 5.64
N LEU A 341 -3.96 -24.84 5.76
CA LEU A 341 -4.40 -26.24 5.90
C LEU A 341 -5.34 -26.46 7.10
N HIS A 342 -5.03 -25.90 8.26
CA HIS A 342 -5.89 -25.92 9.45
C HIS A 342 -7.32 -25.38 9.24
N HIS A 343 -7.58 -24.50 8.26
CA HIS A 343 -8.94 -24.06 7.93
C HIS A 343 -9.79 -25.20 7.34
N PHE A 344 -9.18 -26.15 6.63
CA PHE A 344 -9.86 -27.35 6.13
C PHE A 344 -10.16 -28.32 7.27
N VAL A 345 -9.23 -28.45 8.21
CA VAL A 345 -9.37 -29.32 9.39
C VAL A 345 -10.51 -28.87 10.28
N MET A 346 -10.61 -27.56 10.53
CA MET A 346 -11.66 -26.98 11.35
C MET A 346 -13.02 -26.85 10.64
N GLY A 347 -13.13 -27.30 9.39
CA GLY A 347 -14.37 -27.23 8.60
C GLY A 347 -14.77 -25.81 8.16
N TYR A 348 -13.84 -24.85 8.16
CA TYR A 348 -14.09 -23.51 7.62
C TYR A 348 -14.12 -23.47 6.09
N ILE A 349 -13.53 -24.49 5.46
CA ILE A 349 -13.57 -24.71 4.02
C ILE A 349 -14.21 -26.07 3.79
N ASP A 350 -15.23 -26.12 2.94
CA ASP A 350 -16.02 -27.33 2.64
C ASP A 350 -15.27 -28.30 1.71
N HIS A 351 -14.10 -28.76 2.16
CA HIS A 351 -13.28 -29.75 1.50
C HIS A 351 -12.39 -30.46 2.53
N SER A 352 -12.00 -31.71 2.25
CA SER A 352 -11.07 -32.44 3.11
C SER A 352 -9.64 -31.88 3.02
N HIS A 353 -8.96 -31.79 4.16
CA HIS A 353 -7.54 -31.45 4.25
C HIS A 353 -6.65 -32.48 3.53
N ILE A 354 -7.03 -33.76 3.51
CA ILE A 354 -6.36 -34.82 2.73
C ILE A 354 -6.44 -34.53 1.23
N THR A 355 -7.62 -34.11 0.74
CA THR A 355 -7.79 -33.75 -0.67
C THR A 355 -6.90 -32.57 -1.05
N LEU A 356 -6.75 -31.57 -0.18
CA LEU A 356 -5.81 -30.46 -0.41
C LEU A 356 -4.37 -30.98 -0.54
N ILE A 357 -3.91 -31.82 0.41
CA ILE A 357 -2.56 -32.38 0.43
C ILE A 357 -2.27 -33.18 -0.86
N HIS A 358 -3.19 -34.05 -1.30
CA HIS A 358 -3.06 -34.81 -2.56
C HIS A 358 -2.92 -33.89 -3.78
N LEU A 359 -3.70 -32.81 -3.83
CA LEU A 359 -3.66 -31.87 -4.92
C LEU A 359 -2.37 -31.03 -4.93
N LEU A 360 -1.86 -30.65 -3.76
CA LEU A 360 -0.56 -29.98 -3.62
C LEU A 360 0.58 -30.91 -4.07
N ASP A 361 0.54 -32.18 -3.68
CA ASP A 361 1.49 -33.19 -4.17
C ASP A 361 1.45 -33.30 -5.70
N LYS A 362 0.25 -33.42 -6.30
CA LYS A 362 0.07 -33.52 -7.77
C LYS A 362 0.79 -32.38 -8.52
N ILE A 363 0.64 -31.14 -8.05
CA ILE A 363 1.22 -29.96 -8.74
C ILE A 363 2.68 -29.69 -8.36
N THR A 364 3.21 -30.33 -7.34
CA THR A 364 4.59 -30.12 -6.89
C THR A 364 5.54 -31.01 -7.67
N LYS A 365 6.60 -30.41 -8.24
CA LYS A 365 7.65 -31.13 -8.98
C LYS A 365 8.91 -31.36 -8.15
N LYS A 366 9.31 -30.43 -7.29
CA LYS A 366 10.53 -30.55 -6.46
C LYS A 366 10.25 -30.39 -4.98
N VAL A 367 9.70 -29.24 -4.58
CA VAL A 367 9.52 -28.89 -3.16
C VAL A 367 8.17 -28.25 -2.91
N LEU A 368 7.49 -28.72 -1.87
CA LEU A 368 6.36 -28.04 -1.25
C LEU A 368 6.83 -27.43 0.07
N PHE A 369 6.67 -26.12 0.23
CA PHE A 369 6.77 -25.45 1.51
C PHE A 369 5.39 -25.37 2.16
N LEU A 370 5.27 -25.83 3.40
CA LEU A 370 4.00 -25.88 4.12
C LEU A 370 4.18 -25.33 5.54
N ASP A 371 3.26 -24.48 5.98
CA ASP A 371 3.04 -24.23 7.40
C ASP A 371 1.52 -24.27 7.67
N THR A 372 1.14 -24.58 8.91
CA THR A 372 -0.27 -24.69 9.30
C THR A 372 -0.47 -24.38 10.77
N GLY A 373 -1.73 -24.18 11.17
CA GLY A 373 -2.12 -24.07 12.57
C GLY A 373 -1.72 -25.33 13.35
N GLN A 374 -1.16 -25.15 14.53
CA GLN A 374 -0.65 -26.25 15.37
C GLN A 374 -1.25 -26.28 16.77
N ALA A 375 -1.12 -27.42 17.44
CA ALA A 375 -1.68 -27.70 18.77
C ALA A 375 -1.27 -26.68 19.85
N HIS A 376 -0.07 -26.10 19.75
CA HIS A 376 0.45 -25.16 20.74
C HIS A 376 -0.23 -23.78 20.69
N GLU A 377 -0.96 -23.46 19.61
CA GLU A 377 -1.64 -22.17 19.46
C GLU A 377 -2.94 -22.18 20.27
N LYS A 378 -3.03 -21.31 21.29
CA LYS A 378 -4.17 -21.21 22.22
C LYS A 378 -5.50 -20.97 21.51
N GLN A 379 -5.47 -20.27 20.37
CA GLN A 379 -6.65 -19.98 19.55
C GLN A 379 -7.28 -21.24 18.92
N TYR A 380 -6.55 -22.36 18.88
CA TYR A 380 -7.01 -23.65 18.34
C TYR A 380 -7.18 -24.73 19.41
N ALA A 381 -7.13 -24.36 20.70
CA ALA A 381 -7.39 -25.28 21.80
C ALA A 381 -8.74 -26.01 21.60
N GLY A 382 -8.76 -27.32 21.81
CA GLY A 382 -9.93 -28.19 21.57
C GLY A 382 -10.23 -28.51 20.10
N LYS A 383 -9.43 -28.02 19.14
CA LYS A 383 -9.68 -28.26 17.70
C LYS A 383 -8.51 -28.90 16.96
N LEU A 384 -7.27 -28.60 17.37
CA LEU A 384 -6.04 -29.06 16.72
C LEU A 384 -5.10 -29.75 17.72
N GLU A 385 -5.63 -30.42 18.75
CA GLU A 385 -4.83 -30.95 19.87
C GLU A 385 -3.76 -31.95 19.41
N ASP A 386 -4.05 -32.75 18.38
CA ASP A 386 -3.11 -33.72 17.83
C ASP A 386 -2.19 -33.15 16.74
N TRP A 387 -2.34 -31.88 16.36
CA TRP A 387 -1.58 -31.27 15.26
C TRP A 387 -0.18 -30.81 15.71
N THR A 388 0.63 -31.78 16.11
CA THR A 388 2.07 -31.62 16.41
C THR A 388 2.90 -31.65 15.12
N ASP A 389 4.19 -31.32 15.23
CA ASP A 389 5.10 -31.45 14.09
C ASP A 389 5.14 -32.88 13.54
N GLU A 390 5.22 -33.86 14.44
CA GLU A 390 5.30 -35.28 14.11
C GLU A 390 4.03 -35.75 13.39
N TYR A 391 2.85 -35.41 13.93
CA TYR A 391 1.58 -35.73 13.28
C TYR A 391 1.48 -35.14 11.88
N ILE A 392 1.89 -33.88 11.69
CA ILE A 392 1.85 -33.21 10.39
C ILE A 392 2.80 -33.90 9.40
N ILE A 393 4.00 -34.29 9.84
CA ILE A 393 4.98 -35.02 9.03
C ILE A 393 4.40 -36.37 8.57
N ASP A 394 3.85 -37.14 9.50
CA ASP A 394 3.29 -38.47 9.22
C ASP A 394 2.08 -38.36 8.28
N LEU A 395 1.17 -37.42 8.56
CA LEU A 395 0.02 -37.12 7.70
C LEU A 395 0.44 -36.84 6.25
N ILE A 396 1.48 -36.04 6.03
CA ILE A 396 1.97 -35.73 4.69
C ILE A 396 2.55 -36.98 4.04
N LYS A 397 3.42 -37.71 4.74
CA LYS A 397 4.08 -38.92 4.20
C LYS A 397 3.09 -40.02 3.85
N ASP A 398 2.08 -40.23 4.68
CA ASP A 398 1.09 -41.29 4.50
C ASP A 398 0.13 -41.02 3.32
N ASN A 399 0.03 -39.76 2.88
CA ASN A 399 -0.93 -39.33 1.88
C ASN A 399 -0.29 -38.75 0.60
N THR A 400 1.04 -38.78 0.45
CA THR A 400 1.69 -38.15 -0.72
C THR A 400 2.86 -38.96 -1.26
N GLY A 401 3.34 -38.58 -2.44
CA GLY A 401 4.58 -39.07 -3.03
C GLY A 401 5.86 -38.34 -2.58
N PHE A 402 5.82 -37.53 -1.51
CA PHE A 402 7.03 -36.87 -1.01
C PHE A 402 7.96 -37.88 -0.31
N LYS A 403 9.25 -37.85 -0.66
CA LYS A 403 10.28 -38.73 -0.11
C LYS A 403 10.67 -38.34 1.31
N ASP A 404 10.80 -37.04 1.53
CA ASP A 404 11.22 -36.46 2.80
C ASP A 404 10.34 -35.26 3.17
N VAL A 405 10.16 -35.08 4.48
CA VAL A 405 9.50 -33.91 5.06
C VAL A 405 10.40 -33.39 6.17
N ILE A 406 10.96 -32.20 5.96
CA ILE A 406 11.99 -31.60 6.82
C ILE A 406 11.45 -30.36 7.52
N ARG A 407 11.67 -30.25 8.83
CA ARG A 407 11.41 -29.03 9.60
C ARG A 407 12.52 -28.02 9.34
N LEU A 408 12.17 -26.84 8.84
CA LEU A 408 13.13 -25.78 8.57
C LEU A 408 13.34 -24.84 9.77
N GLY A 409 12.34 -24.74 10.63
CA GLY A 409 12.30 -23.84 11.78
C GLY A 409 10.89 -23.29 11.99
N SER A 410 10.72 -22.38 12.94
CA SER A 410 9.44 -21.76 13.27
C SER A 410 9.38 -20.30 12.84
N ASP A 411 8.18 -19.81 12.50
CA ASP A 411 7.94 -18.39 12.28
C ASP A 411 8.08 -17.56 13.57
N SER A 412 8.33 -16.27 13.40
CA SER A 412 8.47 -15.23 14.42
C SER A 412 7.23 -14.33 14.46
N ASP A 413 6.07 -14.87 14.07
CA ASP A 413 4.80 -14.15 14.02
C ASP A 413 4.17 -13.96 15.42
N ASN A 414 4.94 -14.24 16.48
CA ASN A 414 4.61 -14.07 17.90
C ASN A 414 4.67 -12.59 18.38
N MET A 415 4.25 -11.63 17.56
CA MET A 415 4.34 -10.20 17.88
C MET A 415 2.99 -9.59 18.30
N GLY A 416 3.04 -8.59 19.19
CA GLY A 416 1.86 -7.87 19.68
C GLY A 416 0.86 -8.76 20.43
N ASN A 417 -0.42 -8.72 20.06
CA ASN A 417 -1.46 -9.53 20.72
C ASN A 417 -1.31 -11.05 20.52
N GLN A 418 -0.36 -11.49 19.68
CA GLN A 418 -0.04 -12.91 19.44
C GLN A 418 1.24 -13.35 20.17
N GLN A 419 1.73 -12.53 21.11
CA GLN A 419 2.91 -12.83 21.91
C GLN A 419 2.74 -14.16 22.66
N GLN A 420 3.68 -15.08 22.44
CA GLN A 420 3.67 -16.48 22.94
C GLN A 420 2.59 -17.39 22.35
N ASN A 421 1.97 -17.03 21.22
CA ASN A 421 0.86 -17.81 20.66
C ASN A 421 1.09 -18.31 19.23
N ASN A 422 1.79 -17.57 18.37
CA ASN A 422 2.07 -17.98 16.98
C ASN A 422 3.56 -18.30 16.79
N SER A 423 3.90 -19.55 16.52
CA SER A 423 5.28 -19.99 16.24
C SER A 423 5.25 -21.23 15.35
N ARG A 424 4.66 -21.11 14.15
CA ARG A 424 4.38 -22.29 13.31
C ARG A 424 5.65 -22.83 12.69
N THR A 425 5.82 -24.14 12.74
CA THR A 425 6.89 -24.83 12.03
C THR A 425 6.65 -24.74 10.52
N LEU A 426 7.67 -24.30 9.80
CA LEU A 426 7.75 -24.37 8.34
C LEU A 426 8.37 -25.71 7.94
N PHE A 427 7.68 -26.45 7.09
CA PHE A 427 8.12 -27.72 6.54
C PHE A 427 8.52 -27.58 5.07
N ALA A 428 9.53 -28.35 4.65
CA ALA A 428 9.85 -28.60 3.25
C ALA A 428 9.62 -30.07 2.91
N CYS A 429 8.71 -30.34 1.98
CA CYS A 429 8.39 -31.69 1.48
C CYS A 429 9.07 -31.88 0.12
N ILE A 430 9.92 -32.90 -0.01
CA ILE A 430 10.84 -33.09 -1.15
C ILE A 430 10.40 -34.26 -2.01
N LYS A 431 10.45 -34.11 -3.34
CA LYS A 431 10.19 -35.19 -4.32
C LYS A 431 11.43 -35.92 -4.83
#